data_AF-A0A4Q2VKY9-F1
#
_entry.id   AF-A0A4Q2VKY9-F1
#
_cell.length_a   1.000
_cell.length_b   1.000
_cell.length_c   1.000
_cell.angle_alpha   90.00
_cell.angle_beta   90.00
_cell.angle_gamma   90.00
#
_symmetry.space_group_name_H-M   'P 1'
#
loop_
_entity.id
_entity.type
_entity.pdbx_description
1 polymer ?
#
loop_
_entity_poly.entity_id
_entity_poly.type
_entity_poly.pdbx_seq_one_letter_code
_entity_poly.pdbx_strand_id
1 'polypeptide(L)'
;MSYSGYKTAVLDPIESASNATALETIGNSTVATASTKLDFKPGRYDIAVVYFDVLGGTSQWEAYLNGTLLGKWVGNLESTLSRAATTEPDGGSKACITFPNVKIAKGDIFKVVGKADRAELALLDFVAFLPQGVID
;
A
#
# COMPACT_ATOMS: atom_id res chain seq x y z
N MET A 1 -2.97 12.51 7.12
CA MET A 1 -2.98 11.84 5.80
C MET A 1 -4.02 12.51 4.93
N SER A 2 -3.77 12.63 3.63
CA SER A 2 -4.74 13.04 2.62
C SER A 2 -4.72 12.06 1.45
N TYR A 3 -5.86 11.87 0.80
CA TYR A 3 -5.96 11.01 -0.37
C TYR A 3 -6.97 11.54 -1.39
N SER A 4 -6.80 11.16 -2.65
CA SER A 4 -7.68 11.48 -3.78
C SER A 4 -7.80 10.27 -4.70
N GLY A 5 -9.00 10.01 -5.23
CA GLY A 5 -9.29 8.79 -6.00
C GLY A 5 -9.42 7.51 -5.16
N TYR A 6 -9.11 7.59 -3.86
CA TYR A 6 -9.41 6.56 -2.86
C TYR A 6 -10.70 6.88 -2.12
N LYS A 7 -11.39 5.85 -1.65
CA LYS A 7 -12.39 5.90 -0.57
C LYS A 7 -11.95 4.96 0.56
N THR A 8 -12.46 5.19 1.76
CA THR A 8 -12.31 4.22 2.85
C THR A 8 -13.32 3.09 2.68
N ALA A 9 -12.85 1.85 2.78
CA ALA A 9 -13.66 0.63 2.72
C ALA A 9 -13.54 -0.16 4.02
N VAL A 10 -14.65 -0.69 4.51
CA VAL A 10 -14.67 -1.72 5.56
C VAL A 10 -14.56 -3.06 4.85
N LEU A 11 -13.62 -3.90 5.27
CA LEU A 11 -13.43 -5.21 4.65
C LEU A 11 -14.31 -6.27 5.33
N ASP A 12 -14.55 -7.36 4.62
CA ASP A 12 -15.19 -8.57 5.13
C ASP A 12 -14.28 -9.78 4.84
N PRO A 13 -13.67 -10.40 5.86
CA PRO A 13 -13.90 -10.16 7.28
C PRO A 13 -13.14 -8.92 7.78
N ILE A 14 -13.74 -8.23 8.76
CA ILE A 14 -13.31 -6.89 9.22
C ILE A 14 -11.87 -6.86 9.75
N GLU A 15 -11.41 -7.96 10.33
CA GLU A 15 -10.05 -8.12 10.85
C GLU A 15 -8.97 -8.17 9.76
N SER A 16 -9.36 -8.33 8.49
CA SER A 16 -8.40 -8.37 7.37
C SER A 16 -7.66 -7.05 7.23
N ALA A 17 -8.35 -5.93 7.48
CA ALA A 17 -7.76 -4.59 7.48
C ALA A 17 -7.35 -4.16 8.89
N SER A 18 -6.21 -3.49 8.95
CA SER A 18 -5.76 -2.82 10.16
C SER A 18 -6.73 -1.69 10.49
N ASN A 19 -7.12 -1.58 11.75
CA ASN A 19 -8.14 -0.62 12.18
C ASN A 19 -9.47 -0.76 11.40
N ALA A 20 -9.82 -1.99 11.01
CA ALA A 20 -11.07 -2.36 10.34
C ALA A 20 -11.31 -1.75 8.95
N THR A 21 -10.36 -0.99 8.40
CA THR A 21 -10.57 -0.24 7.16
C THR A 21 -9.34 -0.17 6.28
N ALA A 22 -9.55 -0.16 4.96
CA ALA A 22 -8.52 0.04 3.95
C ALA A 22 -8.87 1.24 3.06
N LEU A 23 -7.88 1.76 2.33
CA LEU A 23 -8.13 2.65 1.19
C LEU A 23 -8.32 1.82 -0.07
N GLU A 24 -9.40 2.08 -0.80
CA GLU A 24 -9.76 1.38 -2.03
C GLU A 24 -9.99 2.40 -3.16
N THR A 25 -9.46 2.13 -4.35
CA THR A 25 -9.70 2.98 -5.53
C THR A 25 -11.20 3.10 -5.81
N ILE A 26 -11.70 4.29 -6.13
CA ILE A 26 -13.14 4.52 -6.35
C ILE A 26 -13.71 3.78 -7.57
N GLY A 27 -12.86 3.27 -8.46
CA GLY A 27 -13.27 2.44 -9.59
C GLY A 27 -12.16 1.58 -10.19
N ASN A 28 -12.57 0.59 -10.96
CA ASN A 28 -11.80 -0.49 -11.60
C ASN A 28 -10.75 -0.08 -12.66
N SER A 29 -10.67 1.20 -13.01
CA SER A 29 -9.66 1.72 -13.94
C SER A 29 -9.16 3.10 -13.51
N THR A 30 -9.29 3.38 -12.21
CA THR A 30 -8.93 4.68 -11.63
C THR A 30 -7.52 4.66 -11.05
N VAL A 31 -6.89 5.83 -11.05
CA VAL A 31 -5.65 6.10 -10.33
C VAL A 31 -6.00 6.87 -9.06
N ALA A 32 -5.43 6.45 -7.94
CA ALA A 32 -5.63 7.05 -6.65
C ALA A 32 -4.30 7.37 -5.98
N THR A 33 -4.28 8.38 -5.13
CA THR A 33 -3.08 8.84 -4.44
C THR A 33 -3.38 9.00 -2.96
N ALA A 34 -2.52 8.46 -2.10
CA ALA A 34 -2.50 8.71 -0.67
C ALA A 34 -1.16 9.33 -0.29
N SER A 35 -1.18 10.34 0.60
CA SER A 35 0.02 11.04 1.01
C SER A 35 -0.03 11.50 2.46
N THR A 36 1.14 11.66 3.05
CA THR A 36 1.26 12.21 4.40
C THR A 36 2.60 12.91 4.59
N LYS A 37 2.59 13.95 5.42
CA LYS A 37 3.80 14.61 5.90
C LYS A 37 4.37 13.81 7.06
N LEU A 38 5.66 13.51 7.02
CA LEU A 38 6.36 12.73 8.03
C LEU A 38 6.83 13.64 9.16
N ASP A 39 6.52 13.26 10.40
CA ASP A 39 6.93 14.00 11.61
C ASP A 39 7.96 13.22 12.45
N PHE A 40 8.60 12.23 11.84
CA PHE A 40 9.60 11.38 12.50
C PHE A 40 10.91 12.13 12.79
N LYS A 41 11.70 11.58 13.72
CA LYS A 41 13.10 12.03 13.90
C LYS A 41 13.88 11.74 12.61
N PRO A 42 14.76 12.64 12.16
CA PRO A 42 15.61 12.36 11.01
C PRO A 42 16.44 11.09 11.23
N GLY A 43 16.51 10.23 10.21
CA GLY A 43 17.16 8.94 10.34
C GLY A 43 17.01 8.05 9.10
N ARG A 44 17.42 6.80 9.23
CA ARG A 44 17.20 5.76 8.22
C ARG A 44 16.08 4.84 8.67
N TYR A 45 15.17 4.55 7.76
CA TYR A 45 13.97 3.78 8.02
C TYR A 45 13.76 2.72 6.93
N ASP A 46 13.19 1.61 7.34
CA ASP A 46 12.57 0.66 6.44
C ASP A 46 11.08 1.05 6.34
N ILE A 47 10.61 1.28 5.11
CA ILE A 47 9.23 1.68 4.85
C ILE A 47 8.48 0.47 4.33
N ALA A 48 7.54 -0.05 5.10
CA ALA A 48 6.68 -1.17 4.73
C ALA A 48 5.32 -0.65 4.27
N VAL A 49 4.90 -1.02 3.06
CA VAL A 49 3.57 -0.70 2.51
C VAL A 49 2.77 -1.99 2.46
N VAL A 50 1.66 -2.03 3.19
CA VAL A 50 0.76 -3.18 3.25
C VAL A 50 -0.43 -2.92 2.33
N TYR A 51 -0.72 -3.91 1.49
CA TYR A 51 -1.73 -3.86 0.44
C TYR A 51 -2.47 -5.20 0.34
N PHE A 52 -3.51 -5.26 -0.48
CA PHE A 52 -4.19 -6.51 -0.83
C PHE A 52 -4.03 -6.77 -2.32
N ASP A 53 -3.71 -8.01 -2.64
CA ASP A 53 -3.62 -8.55 -3.98
C ASP A 53 -4.72 -9.59 -4.16
N VAL A 54 -5.64 -9.36 -5.09
CA VAL A 54 -6.80 -10.22 -5.31
C VAL A 54 -6.95 -10.57 -6.79
N LEU A 55 -7.54 -11.74 -7.05
CA LEU A 55 -7.86 -12.18 -8.39
C LEU A 55 -8.80 -11.21 -9.10
N GLY A 56 -8.58 -11.05 -10.41
CA GLY A 56 -9.46 -10.25 -11.26
C GLY A 56 -8.77 -9.09 -11.97
N GLY A 57 -7.47 -8.92 -11.78
CA GLY A 57 -6.65 -7.89 -12.40
C GLY A 57 -5.15 -8.06 -12.13
N THR A 58 -4.39 -7.00 -12.41
CA THR A 58 -3.01 -6.80 -11.95
C THR A 58 -2.84 -5.33 -11.57
N SER A 59 -3.34 -4.97 -10.39
CA SER A 59 -3.22 -3.61 -9.83
C SER A 59 -1.76 -3.23 -9.67
N GLN A 60 -1.48 -1.93 -9.75
CA GLN A 60 -0.11 -1.41 -9.74
C GLN A 60 0.02 -0.31 -8.70
N TRP A 61 1.20 -0.24 -8.08
CA TRP A 61 1.51 0.78 -7.11
C TRP A 61 2.90 1.35 -7.29
N GLU A 62 3.06 2.60 -6.87
CA GLU A 62 4.31 3.34 -6.83
C GLU A 62 4.43 4.11 -5.53
N ALA A 63 5.59 4.04 -4.87
CA ALA A 63 5.89 4.78 -3.64
C ALA A 63 6.92 5.88 -3.91
N TYR A 64 6.71 7.04 -3.29
CA TYR A 64 7.53 8.23 -3.48
C TYR A 64 7.87 8.91 -2.15
N LEU A 65 9.06 9.49 -2.07
CA LEU A 65 9.49 10.40 -1.02
C LEU A 65 9.91 11.73 -1.64
N ASN A 66 9.26 12.83 -1.25
CA ASN A 66 9.50 14.17 -1.81
C ASN A 66 9.46 14.21 -3.35
N GLY A 67 8.57 13.42 -3.96
CA GLY A 67 8.45 13.30 -5.42
C GLY A 67 9.49 12.40 -6.10
N THR A 68 10.47 11.87 -5.36
CA THR A 68 11.42 10.87 -5.87
C THR A 68 10.85 9.47 -5.72
N LEU A 69 10.88 8.68 -6.78
CA LEU A 69 10.41 7.29 -6.77
C LEU A 69 11.29 6.41 -5.87
N LEU A 70 10.67 5.72 -4.92
CA LEU A 70 11.32 4.68 -4.12
C LEU A 70 11.23 3.33 -4.81
N GLY A 71 10.09 3.03 -5.42
CA GLY A 71 9.90 1.82 -6.22
C GLY A 71 8.47 1.64 -6.70
N LYS A 72 8.28 0.58 -7.49
CA LYS A 72 7.01 0.19 -8.10
C LYS A 72 6.81 -1.32 -7.96
N TRP A 73 5.56 -1.74 -7.78
CA TRP A 73 5.20 -3.16 -7.69
C TRP A 73 3.80 -3.38 -8.28
N VAL A 74 3.45 -4.65 -8.48
CA VAL A 74 2.17 -5.08 -9.03
C VAL A 74 1.56 -6.20 -8.18
N GLY A 75 0.24 -6.34 -8.22
CA GLY A 75 -0.52 -7.44 -7.59
C GLY A 75 -0.50 -8.62 -8.53
N ASN A 76 0.36 -9.59 -8.23
CA ASN A 76 0.59 -10.78 -9.06
C ASN A 76 1.09 -11.98 -8.24
N LEU A 77 0.72 -12.06 -6.96
CA LEU A 77 1.15 -13.09 -6.03
C LEU A 77 0.52 -14.45 -6.36
N GLU A 78 -0.61 -14.48 -7.06
CA GLU A 78 -1.21 -15.68 -7.64
C GLU A 78 -0.28 -16.34 -8.66
N SER A 79 0.42 -15.54 -9.46
CA SER A 79 1.31 -16.02 -10.52
C SER A 79 2.77 -16.16 -10.07
N THR A 80 3.20 -15.41 -9.05
CA THR A 80 4.60 -15.43 -8.59
C THR A 80 4.84 -16.30 -7.35
N LEU A 81 3.89 -16.35 -6.42
CA LEU A 81 4.02 -17.07 -5.14
C LEU A 81 2.93 -18.13 -4.91
N SER A 82 1.99 -18.31 -5.85
CA SER A 82 0.81 -19.18 -5.67
C SER A 82 0.00 -18.81 -4.40
N ARG A 83 -0.11 -17.50 -4.13
CA ARG A 83 -0.91 -16.91 -3.03
C ARG A 83 -2.06 -16.07 -3.59
N ALA A 84 -2.77 -15.30 -2.77
CA ALA A 84 -3.76 -14.33 -3.24
C ALA A 84 -4.87 -14.91 -4.15
N ALA A 85 -5.23 -16.18 -3.96
CA ALA A 85 -6.24 -16.86 -4.77
C ALA A 85 -7.68 -16.53 -4.33
N THR A 86 -7.95 -15.26 -4.00
CA THR A 86 -9.23 -14.76 -3.52
C THR A 86 -9.69 -13.60 -4.39
N THR A 87 -11.00 -13.43 -4.59
CA THR A 87 -11.56 -12.31 -5.35
C THR A 87 -11.91 -11.11 -4.48
N GLU A 88 -11.93 -11.30 -3.16
CA GLU A 88 -12.19 -10.28 -2.16
C GLU A 88 -10.98 -10.17 -1.22
N PRO A 89 -10.73 -8.98 -0.65
CA PRO A 89 -9.58 -8.73 0.22
C PRO A 89 -9.76 -9.38 1.60
N ASP A 90 -8.81 -10.23 1.98
CA ASP A 90 -8.76 -11.02 3.20
C ASP A 90 -7.32 -11.24 3.69
N GLY A 91 -7.13 -12.06 4.73
CA GLY A 91 -5.80 -12.39 5.23
C GLY A 91 -4.89 -13.15 4.24
N GLY A 92 -5.46 -13.85 3.25
CA GLY A 92 -4.71 -14.63 2.25
C GLY A 92 -4.17 -13.78 1.10
N SER A 93 -4.87 -12.69 0.78
CA SER A 93 -4.52 -11.67 -0.21
C SER A 93 -3.66 -10.53 0.35
N LYS A 94 -3.57 -10.41 1.68
CA LYS A 94 -2.73 -9.40 2.34
C LYS A 94 -1.24 -9.60 2.04
N ALA A 95 -0.59 -8.52 1.63
CA ALA A 95 0.79 -8.51 1.19
C ALA A 95 1.54 -7.26 1.65
N CYS A 96 2.88 -7.33 1.62
CA CYS A 96 3.75 -6.24 2.04
C CYS A 96 4.91 -6.08 1.05
N ILE A 97 5.24 -4.83 0.74
CA ILE A 97 6.49 -4.45 0.07
C ILE A 97 7.30 -3.56 1.02
N THR A 98 8.60 -3.81 1.13
CA THR A 98 9.49 -3.04 2.01
C THR A 98 10.56 -2.31 1.20
N PHE A 99 10.71 -1.01 1.45
CA PHE A 99 11.80 -0.18 0.94
C PHE A 99 12.82 0.02 2.05
N PRO A 100 13.96 -0.69 2.02
CA PRO A 100 14.91 -0.64 3.12
C PRO A 100 15.79 0.62 3.05
N ASN A 101 16.30 1.04 4.21
CA ASN A 101 17.38 2.02 4.33
C ASN A 101 17.07 3.39 3.67
N VAL A 102 15.82 3.83 3.75
CA VAL A 102 15.36 5.12 3.23
C VAL A 102 15.73 6.23 4.20
N LYS A 103 16.41 7.28 3.72
CA LYS A 103 16.74 8.45 4.53
C LYS A 103 15.51 9.34 4.64
N ILE A 104 15.04 9.57 5.86
CA ILE A 104 13.88 10.41 6.17
C ILE A 104 14.35 11.63 6.96
N ALA A 105 13.80 12.78 6.61
CA ALA A 105 13.88 14.03 7.36
C ALA A 105 12.49 14.45 7.86
N LYS A 106 12.49 15.25 8.93
CA LYS A 106 11.26 15.85 9.45
C LYS A 106 10.65 16.75 8.38
N GLY A 107 9.39 16.51 8.05
CA GLY A 107 8.64 17.28 7.07
C GLY A 107 8.66 16.71 5.65
N ASP A 108 9.35 15.60 5.41
CA ASP A 108 9.28 14.87 4.15
C ASP A 108 7.84 14.47 3.82
N ILE A 109 7.51 14.39 2.54
CA ILE A 109 6.21 13.96 2.05
C ILE A 109 6.35 12.56 1.47
N PHE A 110 5.70 11.59 2.10
CA PHE A 110 5.55 10.24 1.56
C PHE A 110 4.23 10.15 0.77
N LYS A 111 4.27 9.47 -0.36
CA LYS A 111 3.12 9.30 -1.25
C LYS A 111 3.10 7.89 -1.84
N VAL A 112 1.92 7.27 -1.87
CA VAL A 112 1.65 6.04 -2.65
C VAL A 112 0.62 6.38 -3.71
N VAL A 113 0.89 5.97 -4.95
CA VAL A 113 -0.05 6.03 -6.07
C VAL A 113 -0.45 4.59 -6.38
N GLY A 114 -1.76 4.30 -6.37
CA GLY A 114 -2.31 3.01 -6.77
C GLY A 114 -3.14 3.16 -8.04
N LYS A 115 -3.09 2.15 -8.91
CA LYS A 115 -3.86 2.07 -10.14
C LYS A 115 -4.58 0.73 -10.17
N ALA A 116 -5.91 0.78 -10.16
CA ALA A 116 -6.75 -0.39 -10.33
C ALA A 116 -6.59 -1.00 -11.72
N ASP A 117 -6.79 -2.31 -11.82
CA ASP A 117 -6.91 -3.01 -13.09
C ASP A 117 -8.09 -3.97 -13.04
N ARG A 118 -9.08 -3.76 -13.90
CA ARG A 118 -10.27 -4.61 -13.99
C ARG A 118 -10.91 -4.83 -12.61
N ALA A 119 -11.23 -6.06 -12.22
CA ALA A 119 -11.92 -6.31 -10.96
C ALA A 119 -11.01 -6.13 -9.74
N GLU A 120 -9.69 -6.10 -9.92
CA GLU A 120 -8.75 -5.83 -8.83
C GLU A 120 -8.63 -4.32 -8.61
N LEU A 121 -9.08 -3.86 -7.45
CA LEU A 121 -8.89 -2.50 -6.97
C LEU A 121 -7.53 -2.38 -6.29
N ALA A 122 -6.93 -1.19 -6.29
CA ALA A 122 -5.59 -1.01 -5.73
C ALA A 122 -5.65 -0.73 -4.21
N LEU A 123 -6.04 -1.72 -3.40
CA LEU A 123 -6.25 -1.52 -1.96
C LEU A 123 -4.94 -1.28 -1.19
N LEU A 124 -4.97 -0.34 -0.23
CA LEU A 124 -3.89 -0.10 0.74
C LEU A 124 -4.44 -0.25 2.16
N ASP A 125 -3.74 -1.01 3.00
CA ASP A 125 -4.08 -1.14 4.41
C ASP A 125 -3.39 -0.03 5.23
N PHE A 126 -2.09 -0.16 5.44
CA PHE A 126 -1.29 0.85 6.15
C PHE A 126 0.12 0.95 5.60
N VAL A 127 0.84 1.96 6.10
CA VAL A 127 2.26 2.15 5.85
C VAL A 127 2.97 2.27 7.19
N ALA A 128 3.96 1.43 7.43
CA ALA A 128 4.82 1.50 8.60
C ALA A 128 6.18 2.11 8.25
N PHE A 129 6.70 2.91 9.17
CA PHE A 129 8.02 3.52 9.09
C PHE A 129 8.84 3.03 10.28
N LEU A 130 9.70 2.05 10.03
CA LEU A 130 10.47 1.37 11.07
C LEU A 130 11.88 1.96 11.09
N PRO A 131 12.36 2.55 12.21
CA PRO A 131 13.76 2.92 12.31
C PRO A 131 14.64 1.71 11.99
N GLN A 132 15.75 1.93 11.28
CA GLN A 132 16.61 0.83 10.85
C GLN A 132 17.00 -0.08 12.02
N GLY A 133 16.78 -1.39 11.86
CA GLY A 133 17.02 -2.40 12.90
C GLY A 133 15.82 -2.68 13.82
N VAL A 134 14.69 -2.01 13.62
CA VAL A 134 13.41 -2.35 14.23
C VAL A 134 12.65 -3.32 13.32
N ILE A 135 12.10 -4.38 13.90
CA ILE A 135 11.26 -5.38 13.23
C ILE A 135 9.80 -5.10 13.64
N ASP A 136 8.89 -5.20 12.67
CA ASP A 136 7.43 -5.16 12.84
C ASP A 136 6.86 -6.55 13.17
#